data_AF-A0A3M1ZID2-F1
#
_entry.id   AF-A0A3M1ZID2-F1
#
_cell.length_a   1.000
_cell.length_b   1.000
_cell.length_c   1.000
_cell.angle_alpha   90.00
_cell.angle_beta   90.00
_cell.angle_gamma   90.00
#
_symmetry.space_group_name_H-M   'P 1'
#
loop_
_entity.id
_entity.type
_entity.pdbx_description
1 polymer ?
#
loop_
_entity_poly.entity_id
_entity_poly.type
_entity_poly.pdbx_seq_one_letter_code
_entity_poly.pdbx_strand_id
1 'polypeptide(L)'
;SNALIEVEGDTGEPLQAVAVGEDGEPLAELTVDLVLDGAKRLVVAPGLPALLTIDFELAETHEVDLTTDPPTVLVQPTLVADVEPDADKIHRVRGFLGAVDETEGTFGILRPPYRNPNRPPRSVRVATDGETAFHVNGEDATGAEGLALLAGAAQDPTVPVLALGQVNPSTRSFEATEVYAGTSVPGGDRDGLVGVVVARDAQSLTVRGGTLDRSLGALYLNQDVVVTWTDETTVTRELDPNGAYTVDDVSVGQKVALLGAYSEDEGTPSFEASHIRMLVTRIAGEVVGKDEGELRLDLEHIEGRSPDRFDFSGTGATEGDDADPNDYQVNTGGLALPDLDVGAPVRVFGFVSPFGAAPPDCDALTVADYSNATARLRVQWERTSEAELTAGAE
;
A
#
# COMPACT_ATOMS: atom_id res chain seq x y z
N SER A 1 -9.59 -7.59 24.88
CA SER A 1 -9.29 -7.79 23.46
C SER A 1 -10.28 -8.81 22.93
N ASN A 2 -10.91 -8.55 21.77
CA ASN A 2 -11.95 -9.42 21.17
C ASN A 2 -11.42 -10.07 19.88
N ALA A 3 -10.10 -10.28 19.83
CA ALA A 3 -9.43 -10.80 18.66
C ALA A 3 -9.63 -12.32 18.58
N LEU A 4 -10.17 -12.81 17.46
CA LEU A 4 -10.05 -14.21 17.09
C LEU A 4 -8.62 -14.44 16.57
N ILE A 5 -7.90 -15.36 17.21
CA ILE A 5 -6.56 -15.80 16.82
C ILE A 5 -6.67 -17.27 16.42
N GLU A 6 -6.11 -17.60 15.26
CA GLU A 6 -6.11 -18.96 14.70
C GLU A 6 -4.65 -19.38 14.45
N VAL A 7 -4.34 -20.64 14.74
CA VAL A 7 -3.07 -21.29 14.42
C VAL A 7 -3.34 -22.55 13.61
N GLU A 8 -2.37 -22.99 12.84
CA GLU A 8 -2.45 -24.25 12.09
C GLU A 8 -2.09 -25.42 13.02
N GLY A 9 -2.96 -26.43 13.08
CA GLY A 9 -2.74 -27.67 13.82
C GLY A 9 -1.84 -28.64 13.06
N ASP A 10 -1.47 -29.75 13.71
CA ASP A 10 -0.55 -30.75 13.15
C ASP A 10 -1.03 -31.39 11.83
N THR A 11 -2.31 -31.27 11.49
CA THR A 11 -2.89 -31.79 10.24
C THR A 11 -3.34 -30.68 9.27
N GLY A 12 -2.90 -29.44 9.49
CA GLY A 12 -3.22 -28.29 8.64
C GLY A 12 -4.56 -27.62 8.95
N GLU A 13 -5.27 -28.07 9.99
CA GLU A 13 -6.56 -27.53 10.37
C GLU A 13 -6.43 -26.23 11.17
N PRO A 14 -7.32 -25.24 11.00
CA PRO A 14 -7.31 -24.03 11.82
C PRO A 14 -7.82 -24.34 13.23
N LEU A 15 -7.01 -23.99 14.24
CA LEU A 15 -7.33 -24.11 15.66
C LEU A 15 -7.39 -22.72 16.29
N GLN A 16 -8.44 -22.43 17.05
CA GLN A 16 -8.53 -21.19 17.81
C GLN A 16 -7.48 -21.19 18.93
N ALA A 17 -6.65 -20.14 18.99
CA ALA A 17 -5.59 -20.00 19.96
C ALA A 17 -5.76 -18.78 20.86
N VAL A 18 -5.02 -18.77 21.97
CA VAL A 18 -4.95 -17.64 22.90
C VAL A 18 -3.55 -17.05 22.85
N ALA A 19 -3.44 -15.75 22.57
CA ALA A 19 -2.17 -15.05 22.72
C ALA A 19 -1.86 -14.83 24.21
N VAL A 20 -0.64 -15.18 24.62
CA VAL A 20 -0.15 -15.03 26.00
C VAL A 20 1.17 -14.25 26.02
N GLY A 21 1.43 -13.54 27.11
CA GLY A 21 2.72 -12.88 27.37
C GLY A 21 3.75 -13.86 27.94
N GLU A 22 4.97 -13.36 28.22
CA GLU A 22 6.05 -14.15 28.86
C GLU A 22 5.67 -14.70 30.25
N ASP A 23 4.70 -14.08 30.91
CA ASP A 23 4.14 -14.52 32.19
C ASP A 23 3.09 -15.64 32.04
N GLY A 24 2.71 -16.00 30.81
CA GLY A 24 1.68 -16.99 30.50
C GLY A 24 0.25 -16.46 30.66
N GLU A 25 0.09 -15.17 30.98
CA GLU A 25 -1.23 -14.54 31.10
C GLU A 25 -1.74 -14.07 29.73
N PRO A 26 -3.07 -14.00 29.52
CA PRO A 26 -3.63 -13.49 28.27
C PRO A 26 -3.06 -12.12 27.91
N LEU A 27 -2.59 -12.00 26.67
CA LEU A 27 -1.88 -10.82 26.21
C LEU A 27 -2.80 -9.59 26.25
N ALA A 28 -2.37 -8.58 27.01
CA ALA A 28 -3.05 -7.28 27.13
C ALA A 28 -2.20 -6.18 26.47
N GLU A 29 -1.57 -5.33 27.28
CA GLU A 29 -0.62 -4.32 26.80
C GLU A 29 0.80 -4.86 26.90
N LEU A 30 1.59 -4.67 25.85
CA LEU A 30 2.97 -5.13 25.79
C LEU A 30 3.90 -3.94 25.57
N THR A 31 4.85 -3.76 26.48
CA THR A 31 5.93 -2.79 26.32
C THR A 31 7.10 -3.47 25.63
N VAL A 32 7.60 -2.88 24.55
CA VAL A 32 8.75 -3.40 23.80
C VAL A 32 9.92 -2.44 23.94
N ASP A 33 11.09 -2.97 24.29
CA ASP A 33 12.32 -2.20 24.36
C ASP A 33 13.01 -2.16 22.99
N LEU A 34 13.23 -0.95 22.49
CA LEU A 34 14.04 -0.74 21.29
C LEU A 34 15.52 -0.63 21.67
N VAL A 35 16.31 -1.64 21.33
CA VAL A 35 17.76 -1.61 21.53
C VAL A 35 18.44 -1.19 20.23
N LEU A 36 19.09 -0.02 20.25
CA LEU A 36 19.93 0.42 19.13
C LEU A 36 21.32 -0.20 19.25
N ASP A 37 21.89 -0.65 18.13
CA ASP A 37 23.24 -1.20 18.10
C ASP A 37 24.28 -0.18 18.62
N GLY A 38 25.00 -0.58 19.67
CA GLY A 38 26.05 0.22 20.30
C GLY A 38 27.28 0.43 19.43
N ALA A 39 27.50 -0.44 18.41
CA ALA A 39 28.58 -0.36 17.45
C ALA A 39 28.20 0.52 16.24
N LYS A 40 27.01 0.33 15.67
CA LYS A 40 26.43 1.14 14.58
C LYS A 40 25.50 2.24 15.11
N ARG A 41 26.05 3.23 15.80
CA ARG A 41 25.25 4.30 16.43
C ARG A 41 24.63 5.24 15.39
N LEU A 42 23.37 5.58 15.58
CA LEU A 42 22.73 6.69 14.88
C LEU A 42 23.41 8.02 15.25
N VAL A 43 24.09 8.66 14.29
CA VAL A 43 24.73 9.96 14.48
C VAL A 43 23.85 11.06 13.91
N VAL A 44 23.18 11.81 14.78
CA VAL A 44 22.42 13.00 14.39
C VAL A 44 23.33 14.22 14.41
N ALA A 45 23.71 14.71 13.24
CA ALA A 45 24.56 15.89 13.08
C ALA A 45 23.83 17.03 12.33
N PRO A 46 24.13 18.30 12.63
CA PRO A 46 23.51 19.42 11.92
C PRO A 46 23.76 19.37 10.42
N GLY A 47 22.68 19.39 9.63
CA GLY A 47 22.76 19.43 8.16
C GLY A 47 23.04 18.09 7.49
N LEU A 48 23.14 17.01 8.27
CA LEU A 48 23.28 15.66 7.73
C LEU A 48 21.99 14.88 8.00
N PRO A 49 21.31 14.38 6.95
CA PRO A 49 20.24 13.40 7.12
C PRO A 49 20.79 12.19 7.88
N ALA A 50 20.04 11.74 8.88
CA ALA A 50 20.30 10.50 9.59
C ALA A 50 19.15 9.55 9.30
N LEU A 51 19.46 8.29 9.02
CA LEU A 51 18.50 7.26 8.64
C LEU A 51 18.40 6.25 9.77
N LEU A 52 17.17 5.83 10.04
CA LEU A 52 16.84 4.80 11.02
C LEU A 52 15.64 4.03 10.48
N THR A 53 15.87 2.75 10.20
CA THR A 53 14.83 1.76 9.92
C THR A 53 14.48 1.08 11.24
N ILE A 54 13.18 0.94 11.51
CA ILE A 54 12.67 0.16 12.64
C ILE A 54 11.72 -0.86 12.04
N ASP A 55 11.97 -2.14 12.29
CA ASP A 55 11.17 -3.24 11.77
C ASP A 55 10.77 -4.23 12.88
N PHE A 56 9.66 -4.93 12.67
CA PHE A 56 9.21 -6.03 13.51
C PHE A 56 9.52 -7.35 12.82
N GLU A 57 10.41 -8.15 13.41
CA GLU A 57 10.71 -9.48 12.86
C GLU A 57 9.63 -10.47 13.30
N LEU A 58 8.53 -10.53 12.55
CA LEU A 58 7.35 -11.31 12.92
C LEU A 58 7.68 -12.78 13.20
N ALA A 59 8.63 -13.38 12.47
CA ALA A 59 8.98 -14.80 12.65
C ALA A 59 9.67 -15.07 13.99
N GLU A 60 10.40 -14.10 14.53
CA GLU A 60 11.02 -14.20 15.85
C GLU A 60 10.12 -13.68 16.97
N THR A 61 8.98 -13.07 16.63
CA THR A 61 8.10 -12.42 17.62
C THR A 61 7.12 -13.35 18.32
N HIS A 62 7.07 -14.63 17.98
CA HIS A 62 6.11 -15.55 18.57
C HIS A 62 6.52 -17.03 18.53
N GLU A 63 5.99 -17.79 19.48
CA GLU A 63 6.12 -19.25 19.55
C GLU A 63 4.72 -19.86 19.73
N VAL A 64 4.39 -20.89 18.94
CA VAL A 64 3.11 -21.59 19.04
C VAL A 64 3.29 -22.89 19.80
N ASP A 65 2.50 -23.06 20.86
CA ASP A 65 2.40 -24.30 21.60
C ASP A 65 1.03 -24.94 21.33
N LEU A 66 1.05 -26.01 20.52
CA LEU A 66 -0.11 -26.82 20.18
C LEU A 66 -0.45 -27.88 21.24
N THR A 67 0.35 -28.00 22.30
CA THR A 67 0.13 -29.02 23.35
C THR A 67 -0.91 -28.59 24.40
N THR A 68 -1.37 -27.33 24.33
CA THR A 68 -2.38 -26.74 25.20
C THR A 68 -3.77 -26.73 24.55
N ASP A 69 -4.84 -26.72 25.36
CA ASP A 69 -6.23 -26.66 24.88
C ASP A 69 -6.98 -25.52 25.60
N PRO A 70 -7.28 -24.39 24.90
CA PRO A 70 -6.91 -24.11 23.50
C PRO A 70 -5.40 -23.91 23.32
N PRO A 71 -4.84 -24.10 22.10
CA PRO A 71 -3.46 -23.78 21.79
C PRO A 71 -3.05 -22.36 22.21
N THR A 72 -1.79 -22.16 22.55
CA THR A 72 -1.27 -20.85 22.99
C THR A 72 -0.24 -20.29 22.03
N VAL A 73 -0.32 -18.98 21.79
CA VAL A 73 0.71 -18.23 21.05
C VAL A 73 1.44 -17.34 22.05
N LEU A 74 2.66 -17.73 22.42
CA LEU A 74 3.54 -16.88 23.21
C LEU A 74 4.04 -15.73 22.34
N VAL A 75 3.77 -14.48 22.73
CA VAL A 75 4.16 -13.29 21.96
C VAL A 75 5.36 -12.61 22.63
N GLN A 76 6.48 -12.57 21.92
CA GLN A 76 7.77 -12.00 22.34
C GLN A 76 8.36 -11.11 21.23
N PRO A 77 7.86 -9.88 21.05
CA PRO A 77 8.21 -9.08 19.91
C PRO A 77 9.67 -8.64 19.91
N THR A 78 10.36 -8.99 18.84
CA THR A 78 11.71 -8.51 18.55
C THR A 78 11.62 -7.33 17.59
N LEU A 79 12.04 -6.15 18.08
CA LEU A 79 12.21 -4.94 17.28
C LEU A 79 13.66 -4.84 16.82
N VAL A 80 13.87 -4.73 15.51
CA VAL A 80 15.19 -4.50 14.93
C VAL A 80 15.29 -3.05 14.48
N ALA A 81 16.37 -2.37 14.88
CA ALA A 81 16.71 -1.05 14.38
C ALA A 81 18.01 -1.09 13.59
N ASP A 82 17.96 -0.63 12.34
CA ASP A 82 19.14 -0.47 11.49
C ASP A 82 19.32 1.00 11.08
N VAL A 83 20.56 1.44 10.99
CA VAL A 83 20.94 2.76 10.50
C VAL A 83 21.29 2.76 9.00
N GLU A 84 21.36 1.57 8.40
CA GLU A 84 21.46 1.37 6.96
C GLU A 84 20.04 1.36 6.36
N PRO A 85 19.73 2.26 5.41
CA PRO A 85 18.46 2.19 4.70
C PRO A 85 18.40 0.92 3.87
N ASP A 86 17.23 0.29 3.87
CA ASP A 86 16.92 -0.79 2.93
C ASP A 86 16.83 -0.18 1.52
N ALA A 87 17.78 -0.57 0.66
CA ALA A 87 17.90 0.00 -0.69
C ALA A 87 16.71 -0.37 -1.59
N ASP A 88 16.00 -1.46 -1.27
CA ASP A 88 14.92 -1.98 -2.09
C ASP A 88 13.56 -1.35 -1.72
N LYS A 89 13.49 -0.61 -0.60
CA LYS A 89 12.26 0.07 -0.16
C LYS A 89 12.12 1.45 -0.82
N ILE A 90 10.97 1.67 -1.45
CA ILE A 90 10.58 3.01 -1.91
C ILE A 90 10.32 3.90 -0.69
N HIS A 91 11.04 5.01 -0.62
CA HIS A 91 10.89 6.02 0.42
C HIS A 91 10.03 7.17 -0.06
N ARG A 92 9.46 7.89 0.90
CA ARG A 92 8.56 9.03 0.65
C ARG A 92 9.02 10.26 1.41
N VAL A 93 9.18 11.36 0.70
CA VAL A 93 9.52 12.67 1.27
C VAL A 93 8.45 13.69 0.92
N ARG A 94 7.93 14.40 1.92
CA ARG A 94 6.90 15.43 1.76
C ARG A 94 7.29 16.76 2.39
N GLY A 95 6.79 17.85 1.83
CA GLY A 95 6.97 19.21 2.35
C GLY A 95 6.48 20.25 1.34
N PHE A 96 7.01 21.47 1.43
CA PHE A 96 6.75 22.53 0.46
C PHE A 96 7.86 22.58 -0.59
N LEU A 97 7.53 23.00 -1.80
CA LEU A 97 8.49 23.19 -2.88
C LEU A 97 9.52 24.27 -2.50
N GLY A 98 10.79 23.91 -2.58
CA GLY A 98 11.92 24.81 -2.46
C GLY A 98 12.46 25.23 -3.82
N ALA A 99 13.71 25.70 -3.84
CA ALA A 99 14.37 26.06 -5.08
C ALA A 99 14.50 24.85 -6.03
N VAL A 100 14.25 25.09 -7.31
CA VAL A 100 14.44 24.14 -8.41
C VAL A 100 15.67 24.58 -9.21
N ASP A 101 16.56 23.63 -9.50
CA ASP A 101 17.74 23.81 -10.34
C ASP A 101 17.64 22.86 -11.53
N GLU A 102 17.19 23.41 -12.66
CA GLU A 102 17.02 22.70 -13.93
C GLU A 102 18.36 22.29 -14.55
N THR A 103 19.47 22.94 -14.19
CA THR A 103 20.80 22.60 -14.71
C THR A 103 21.41 21.41 -13.97
N GLU A 104 21.26 21.39 -12.64
CA GLU A 104 21.74 20.28 -11.82
C GLU A 104 20.74 19.11 -11.76
N GLY A 105 19.51 19.27 -12.26
CA GLY A 105 18.48 18.23 -12.20
C GLY A 105 17.99 17.97 -10.78
N THR A 106 17.86 19.03 -9.96
CA THR A 106 17.51 18.87 -8.55
C THR A 106 16.52 19.91 -8.05
N PHE A 107 15.80 19.59 -6.98
CA PHE A 107 14.96 20.55 -6.28
C PHE A 107 15.01 20.36 -4.76
N GLY A 108 14.59 21.37 -4.00
CA GLY A 108 14.48 21.31 -2.55
C GLY A 108 13.07 20.97 -2.09
N ILE A 109 12.94 20.12 -1.07
CA ILE A 109 11.70 19.98 -0.29
C ILE A 109 11.91 20.64 1.07
N LEU A 110 11.21 21.74 1.32
CA LEU A 110 11.22 22.49 2.55
C LEU A 110 10.34 21.82 3.60
N ARG A 111 10.93 21.52 4.75
CA ARG A 111 10.24 20.99 5.92
C ARG A 111 10.25 22.01 7.06
N PRO A 112 9.08 22.45 7.54
CA PRO A 112 9.03 23.37 8.66
C PRO A 112 9.59 22.69 9.92
N PRO A 113 10.31 23.42 10.78
CA PRO A 113 10.87 22.88 12.02
C PRO A 113 9.76 22.48 13.01
N TYR A 114 9.77 21.22 13.45
CA TYR A 114 8.76 20.64 14.36
C TYR A 114 8.56 21.38 15.70
N ARG A 115 9.60 22.04 16.23
CA ARG A 115 9.57 22.63 17.60
C ARG A 115 9.76 24.14 17.64
N ASN A 116 10.19 24.79 16.57
CA ASN A 116 10.51 26.22 16.59
C ASN A 116 10.14 26.89 15.27
N PRO A 117 8.91 27.42 15.14
CA PRO A 117 8.41 27.99 13.90
C PRO A 117 9.21 29.21 13.41
N ASN A 118 10.04 29.81 14.26
CA ASN A 118 10.88 30.96 13.90
C ASN A 118 12.22 30.56 13.26
N ARG A 119 12.54 29.27 13.13
CA ARG A 119 13.72 28.82 12.41
C ARG A 119 13.42 28.68 10.92
N PRO A 120 14.39 28.97 10.04
CA PRO A 120 14.22 28.71 8.62
C PRO A 120 13.92 27.22 8.39
N PRO A 121 13.02 26.90 7.44
CA PRO A 121 12.73 25.51 7.08
C PRO A 121 14.01 24.82 6.62
N ARG A 122 14.12 23.53 6.91
CA ARG A 122 15.22 22.71 6.41
C ARG A 122 14.85 22.22 5.01
N SER A 123 15.77 22.35 4.07
CA SER A 123 15.62 21.77 2.74
C SER A 123 16.21 20.37 2.72
N VAL A 124 15.50 19.44 2.10
CA VAL A 124 16.07 18.18 1.63
C VAL A 124 16.20 18.24 0.13
N ARG A 125 17.42 18.02 -0.36
CA ARG A 125 17.73 18.02 -1.78
C ARG A 125 17.26 16.71 -2.40
N VAL A 126 16.47 16.83 -3.46
CA VAL A 126 15.96 15.75 -4.29
C VAL A 126 16.63 15.84 -5.65
N ALA A 127 17.23 14.75 -6.11
CA ALA A 127 17.76 14.57 -7.44
C ALA A 127 16.72 13.89 -8.34
N THR A 128 16.76 14.23 -9.62
CA THR A 128 15.88 13.70 -10.66
C THR A 128 16.73 13.31 -11.86
N ASP A 129 16.28 12.33 -12.63
CA ASP A 129 16.95 11.87 -13.85
C ASP A 129 16.04 11.99 -15.08
N GLY A 130 16.40 11.32 -16.18
CA GLY A 130 15.61 11.34 -17.41
C GLY A 130 14.33 10.51 -17.36
N GLU A 131 14.16 9.66 -16.34
CA GLU A 131 13.04 8.73 -16.17
C GLU A 131 12.09 9.16 -15.03
N THR A 132 12.50 10.10 -14.17
CA THR A 132 11.64 10.65 -13.12
C THR A 132 10.32 11.14 -13.70
N ALA A 133 9.20 10.58 -13.21
CA ALA A 133 7.86 11.02 -13.56
C ALA A 133 7.42 12.19 -12.67
N PHE A 134 6.77 13.19 -13.27
CA PHE A 134 6.26 14.37 -12.59
C PHE A 134 4.77 14.52 -12.84
N HIS A 135 4.03 14.73 -11.76
CA HIS A 135 2.61 15.05 -11.74
C HIS A 135 2.45 16.41 -11.07
N VAL A 136 2.34 17.48 -11.86
CA VAL A 136 2.35 18.87 -11.37
C VAL A 136 1.03 19.54 -11.73
N ASN A 137 0.21 19.83 -10.73
CA ASN A 137 -1.10 20.50 -10.91
C ASN A 137 -2.06 19.82 -11.91
N GLY A 138 -1.97 18.49 -12.06
CA GLY A 138 -2.72 17.71 -13.04
C GLY A 138 -2.07 17.59 -14.41
N GLU A 139 -0.88 18.15 -14.63
CA GLU A 139 -0.07 17.92 -15.83
C GLU A 139 1.00 16.86 -15.56
N ASP A 140 1.09 15.88 -16.46
CA ASP A 140 2.03 14.77 -16.39
C ASP A 140 3.19 14.99 -17.37
N ALA A 141 4.43 14.85 -16.90
CA ALA A 141 5.64 14.96 -17.73
C ALA A 141 6.80 14.16 -17.14
N THR A 142 7.84 13.92 -17.96
CA THR A 142 8.98 13.08 -17.55
C THR A 142 10.30 13.85 -17.69
N GLY A 143 11.23 13.56 -16.78
CA GLY A 143 12.59 14.08 -16.80
C GLY A 143 12.68 15.61 -16.83
N ALA A 144 13.43 16.15 -17.80
CA ALA A 144 13.70 17.59 -17.88
C ALA A 144 12.45 18.43 -18.10
N GLU A 145 11.46 17.91 -18.84
CA GLU A 145 10.18 18.61 -19.07
C GLU A 145 9.38 18.71 -17.78
N GLY A 146 9.32 17.63 -17.00
CA GLY A 146 8.66 17.63 -15.70
C GLY A 146 9.35 18.51 -14.66
N LEU A 147 10.69 18.59 -14.69
CA LEU A 147 11.43 19.51 -13.85
C LEU A 147 11.17 20.98 -14.21
N ALA A 148 10.96 21.29 -15.48
CA ALA A 148 10.56 22.63 -15.94
C ALA A 148 9.13 22.98 -15.48
N LEU A 149 8.18 22.03 -15.51
CA LEU A 149 6.84 22.22 -14.94
C LEU A 149 6.91 22.51 -13.43
N LEU A 150 7.76 21.76 -12.71
CA LEU A 150 7.98 21.97 -11.29
C LEU A 150 8.61 23.35 -11.01
N ALA A 151 9.57 23.79 -11.83
CA ALA A 151 10.17 25.13 -11.74
C ALA A 151 9.14 26.24 -11.97
N GLY A 152 8.18 26.02 -12.87
CA GLY A 152 7.03 26.91 -13.08
C GLY A 152 6.14 27.01 -11.84
N ALA A 153 5.89 25.90 -11.15
CA ALA A 153 5.10 25.86 -9.91
C ALA A 153 5.83 26.53 -8.72
N ALA A 154 7.16 26.52 -8.69
CA ALA A 154 7.98 27.06 -7.59
C ALA A 154 7.83 28.58 -7.36
N GLN A 155 7.08 29.29 -8.21
CA GLN A 155 6.72 30.70 -7.99
C GLN A 155 5.84 30.89 -6.74
N ASP A 156 5.09 29.86 -6.34
CA ASP A 156 4.33 29.85 -5.09
C ASP A 156 5.10 29.06 -4.00
N PRO A 157 5.52 29.71 -2.91
CA PRO A 157 6.28 29.07 -1.83
C PRO A 157 5.45 28.10 -0.96
N THR A 158 4.15 27.98 -1.22
CA THR A 158 3.22 27.11 -0.48
C THR A 158 2.84 25.85 -1.24
N VAL A 159 3.41 25.62 -2.44
CA VAL A 159 3.14 24.43 -3.24
C VAL A 159 3.54 23.17 -2.45
N PRO A 160 2.59 22.28 -2.11
CA PRO A 160 2.93 21.01 -1.50
C PRO A 160 3.65 20.13 -2.52
N VAL A 161 4.61 19.34 -2.05
CA VAL A 161 5.35 18.38 -2.87
C VAL A 161 5.49 17.06 -2.12
N LEU A 162 5.34 15.99 -2.88
CA LEU A 162 5.56 14.61 -2.48
C LEU A 162 6.52 13.95 -3.48
N ALA A 163 7.69 13.52 -3.03
CA ALA A 163 8.61 12.73 -3.83
C ALA A 163 8.64 11.29 -3.32
N LEU A 164 8.55 10.35 -4.26
CA LEU A 164 8.79 8.92 -4.06
C LEU A 164 10.10 8.56 -4.75
N GLY A 165 10.85 7.64 -4.17
CA GLY A 165 12.13 7.23 -4.71
C GLY A 165 13.05 6.63 -3.66
N GLN A 166 14.34 6.64 -3.93
CA GLN A 166 15.33 5.97 -3.11
C GLN A 166 16.23 6.96 -2.38
N VAL A 167 16.73 6.55 -1.21
CA VAL A 167 17.74 7.31 -0.49
C VAL A 167 19.10 6.74 -0.85
N ASN A 168 19.96 7.56 -1.43
CA ASN A 168 21.34 7.17 -1.69
C ASN A 168 22.19 7.48 -0.45
N PRO A 169 22.64 6.49 0.33
CA PRO A 169 23.39 6.73 1.57
C PRO A 169 24.79 7.30 1.30
N SER A 170 25.38 6.99 0.14
CA SER A 170 26.72 7.46 -0.26
C SER A 170 26.73 8.95 -0.55
N THR A 171 25.73 9.44 -1.29
CA THR A 171 25.60 10.86 -1.67
C THR A 171 24.75 11.65 -0.67
N ARG A 172 24.05 10.97 0.25
CA ARG A 172 23.06 11.53 1.18
C ARG A 172 22.00 12.36 0.47
N SER A 173 21.65 11.94 -0.74
CA SER A 173 20.61 12.55 -1.56
C SER A 173 19.41 11.62 -1.68
N PHE A 174 18.26 12.20 -1.99
CA PHE A 174 17.06 11.45 -2.35
C PHE A 174 16.93 11.50 -3.86
N GLU A 175 16.88 10.35 -4.52
CA GLU A 175 16.71 10.24 -5.97
C GLU A 175 15.26 9.87 -6.24
N ALA A 176 14.53 10.77 -6.91
CA ALA A 176 13.11 10.62 -7.13
C ALA A 176 12.81 9.78 -8.37
N THR A 177 11.91 8.81 -8.21
CA THR A 177 11.28 8.08 -9.31
C THR A 177 9.96 8.75 -9.71
N GLU A 178 9.22 9.31 -8.74
CA GLU A 178 7.98 10.04 -8.97
C GLU A 178 7.92 11.30 -8.11
N VAL A 179 7.40 12.40 -8.66
CA VAL A 179 7.21 13.68 -7.98
C VAL A 179 5.79 14.19 -8.21
N TYR A 180 5.04 14.38 -7.13
CA TYR A 180 3.73 15.03 -7.14
C TYR A 180 3.86 16.44 -6.57
N ALA A 181 3.27 17.43 -7.23
CA ALA A 181 3.29 18.81 -6.76
C ALA A 181 1.94 19.51 -6.94
N GLY A 182 1.64 20.42 -6.00
CA GLY A 182 0.43 21.24 -6.03
C GLY A 182 -0.84 20.39 -5.93
N THR A 183 -1.78 20.58 -6.85
CA THR A 183 -3.08 19.88 -6.83
C THR A 183 -2.98 18.37 -7.06
N SER A 184 -1.84 17.89 -7.55
CA SER A 184 -1.55 16.46 -7.69
C SER A 184 -1.12 15.79 -6.38
N VAL A 185 -0.92 16.54 -5.29
CA VAL A 185 -0.60 15.96 -3.98
C VAL A 185 -1.89 15.50 -3.28
N PRO A 186 -2.02 14.22 -2.89
CA PRO A 186 -3.19 13.72 -2.17
C PRO A 186 -3.48 14.48 -0.87
N GLY A 187 -4.75 14.81 -0.64
CA GLY A 187 -5.22 15.52 0.56
C GLY A 187 -4.87 17.02 0.60
N GLY A 188 -4.35 17.57 -0.51
CA GLY A 188 -4.17 19.01 -0.72
C GLY A 188 -5.45 19.64 -1.27
N ASP A 189 -5.36 20.18 -2.48
CA ASP A 189 -6.51 20.83 -3.17
C ASP A 189 -7.50 19.83 -3.77
N ARG A 190 -7.11 18.55 -3.90
CA ARG A 190 -7.97 17.44 -4.33
C ARG A 190 -8.16 16.45 -3.20
N ASP A 191 -9.35 15.87 -3.12
CA ASP A 191 -9.62 14.75 -2.24
C ASP A 191 -8.86 13.52 -2.75
N GLY A 192 -8.34 12.70 -1.84
CA GLY A 192 -7.62 11.46 -2.15
C GLY A 192 -8.36 10.25 -1.59
N LEU A 193 -8.63 9.24 -2.40
CA LEU A 193 -9.30 8.00 -1.97
C LEU A 193 -8.40 6.79 -2.23
N VAL A 194 -8.13 5.99 -1.21
CA VAL A 194 -7.42 4.71 -1.36
C VAL A 194 -8.36 3.55 -1.05
N GLY A 195 -8.42 2.57 -1.94
CA GLY A 195 -9.30 1.42 -1.80
C GLY A 195 -8.98 0.31 -2.79
N VAL A 196 -9.89 -0.66 -2.87
CA VAL A 196 -9.83 -1.76 -3.84
C VAL A 196 -11.11 -1.77 -4.67
N VAL A 197 -10.99 -1.99 -5.98
CA VAL A 197 -12.14 -2.12 -6.89
C VAL A 197 -12.85 -3.44 -6.57
N VAL A 198 -14.12 -3.36 -6.17
CA VAL A 198 -14.94 -4.55 -5.83
C VAL A 198 -15.97 -4.87 -6.92
N ALA A 199 -16.33 -3.91 -7.75
CA ALA A 199 -17.16 -4.12 -8.93
C ALA A 199 -16.83 -3.06 -9.97
N ARG A 200 -17.12 -3.35 -11.23
CA ARG A 200 -16.96 -2.40 -12.33
C ARG A 200 -18.15 -2.53 -13.28
N ASP A 201 -18.60 -1.39 -13.80
CA ASP A 201 -19.47 -1.32 -14.96
C ASP A 201 -18.81 -0.48 -16.08
N ALA A 202 -19.54 -0.19 -17.14
CA ALA A 202 -19.01 0.54 -18.30
C ALA A 202 -18.57 1.99 -17.99
N GLN A 203 -19.07 2.60 -16.91
CA GLN A 203 -18.88 4.03 -16.61
C GLN A 203 -18.57 4.31 -15.14
N SER A 204 -18.55 3.29 -14.28
CA SER A 204 -18.25 3.43 -12.86
C SER A 204 -17.43 2.27 -12.30
N LEU A 205 -16.58 2.59 -11.32
CA LEU A 205 -15.93 1.61 -10.46
C LEU A 205 -16.62 1.68 -9.11
N THR A 206 -16.96 0.54 -8.54
CA THR A 206 -17.29 0.46 -7.13
C THR A 206 -16.01 0.21 -6.36
N VAL A 207 -15.52 1.22 -5.64
CA VAL A 207 -14.29 1.13 -4.86
C VAL A 207 -14.65 1.03 -3.39
N ARG A 208 -14.20 -0.04 -2.75
CA ARG A 208 -14.32 -0.19 -1.32
C ARG A 208 -13.12 0.43 -0.63
N GLY A 209 -13.34 1.62 -0.10
CA GLY A 209 -12.29 2.46 0.49
C GLY A 209 -11.75 1.92 1.80
N GLY A 210 -10.55 2.38 2.15
CA GLY A 210 -9.96 2.31 3.48
C GLY A 210 -9.71 3.69 4.07
N THR A 211 -9.28 4.66 3.26
CA THR A 211 -8.97 6.04 3.70
C THR A 211 -9.37 7.07 2.65
N LEU A 212 -9.98 8.18 3.09
CA LEU A 212 -10.29 9.39 2.34
C LEU A 212 -9.51 10.57 2.94
N ASP A 213 -8.53 11.08 2.21
CA ASP A 213 -7.75 12.25 2.56
C ASP A 213 -8.40 13.51 1.98
N ARG A 214 -8.78 14.46 2.84
CA ARG A 214 -9.33 15.76 2.45
C ARG A 214 -8.43 16.88 2.97
N SER A 215 -8.62 18.09 2.44
CA SER A 215 -7.92 19.30 2.90
C SER A 215 -8.03 19.57 4.41
N LEU A 216 -9.10 19.11 5.05
CA LEU A 216 -9.37 19.27 6.49
C LEU A 216 -8.94 18.07 7.35
N GLY A 217 -8.49 16.95 6.74
CA GLY A 217 -8.07 15.75 7.44
C GLY A 217 -8.45 14.44 6.73
N ALA A 218 -7.96 13.34 7.29
CA ALA A 218 -8.20 11.98 6.78
C ALA A 218 -9.39 11.33 7.52
N LEU A 219 -10.23 10.61 6.78
CA LEU A 219 -11.34 9.80 7.27
C LEU A 219 -11.16 8.35 6.84
N TYR A 220 -11.51 7.39 7.70
CA TYR A 220 -11.57 5.99 7.30
C TYR A 220 -12.96 5.69 6.74
N LEU A 221 -13.02 5.29 5.47
CA LEU A 221 -14.25 4.82 4.86
C LEU A 221 -14.27 3.30 4.93
N ASN A 222 -15.37 2.71 5.41
CA ASN A 222 -15.61 1.27 5.32
C ASN A 222 -16.90 0.97 4.53
N GLN A 223 -17.14 1.81 3.53
CA GLN A 223 -18.29 1.75 2.63
C GLN A 223 -17.82 1.74 1.19
N ASP A 224 -18.72 1.31 0.31
CA ASP A 224 -18.49 1.27 -1.12
C ASP A 224 -18.73 2.68 -1.69
N VAL A 225 -17.79 3.17 -2.49
CA VAL A 225 -17.81 4.49 -3.12
C VAL A 225 -17.94 4.30 -4.62
N VAL A 226 -18.93 4.95 -5.23
CA VAL A 226 -19.08 4.95 -6.69
C VAL A 226 -18.11 5.95 -7.28
N VAL A 227 -17.16 5.47 -8.08
CA VAL A 227 -16.14 6.28 -8.72
C VAL A 227 -16.48 6.44 -10.19
N THR A 228 -16.56 7.67 -10.65
CA THR A 228 -16.77 8.04 -12.05
C THR A 228 -15.51 8.72 -12.60
N TRP A 229 -15.36 8.73 -13.91
CA TRP A 229 -14.23 9.36 -14.60
C TRP A 229 -14.71 10.10 -15.85
N THR A 230 -13.78 10.80 -16.50
CA THR A 230 -13.99 11.50 -17.76
C THR A 230 -12.89 11.13 -18.75
N ASP A 231 -13.00 11.57 -20.00
CA ASP A 231 -11.94 11.37 -21.01
C ASP A 231 -10.62 12.11 -20.64
N GLU A 232 -10.66 13.03 -19.67
CA GLU A 232 -9.49 13.75 -19.15
C GLU A 232 -8.83 13.04 -17.97
N THR A 233 -9.43 11.98 -17.44
CA THR A 233 -8.88 11.25 -16.29
C THR A 233 -7.62 10.51 -16.68
N THR A 234 -6.50 10.83 -16.01
CA THR A 234 -5.21 10.15 -16.28
C THR A 234 -5.05 8.93 -15.39
N VAL A 235 -4.34 7.91 -15.91
CA VAL A 235 -4.09 6.66 -15.19
C VAL A 235 -2.59 6.37 -15.14
N THR A 236 -2.09 6.01 -13.97
CA THR A 236 -0.70 5.61 -13.74
C THR A 236 -0.63 4.28 -13.02
N ARG A 237 0.54 3.65 -13.05
CA ARG A 237 0.81 2.40 -12.35
C ARG A 237 2.02 2.54 -11.44
N GLU A 238 1.89 2.06 -10.21
CA GLU A 238 3.03 1.95 -9.29
C GLU A 238 4.15 1.12 -9.91
N LEU A 239 5.40 1.51 -9.67
CA LEU A 239 6.61 0.91 -10.26
C LEU A 239 6.77 1.10 -11.79
N ASP A 240 5.76 1.64 -12.47
CA ASP A 240 5.81 1.97 -13.90
C ASP A 240 5.01 3.25 -14.20
N PRO A 241 5.43 4.40 -13.64
CA PRO A 241 4.67 5.64 -13.69
C PRO A 241 4.61 6.29 -15.08
N ASN A 242 5.53 5.92 -15.98
CA ASN A 242 5.58 6.43 -17.36
C ASN A 242 4.87 5.50 -18.36
N GLY A 243 4.30 4.38 -17.91
CA GLY A 243 3.54 3.49 -18.77
C GLY A 243 2.25 4.14 -19.28
N ALA A 244 1.82 3.72 -20.47
CA ALA A 244 0.59 4.22 -21.08
C ALA A 244 -0.61 3.41 -20.58
N TYR A 245 -1.30 3.95 -19.57
CA TYR A 245 -2.49 3.34 -18.99
C TYR A 245 -3.73 4.18 -19.23
N THR A 246 -4.86 3.50 -19.24
CA THR A 246 -6.20 4.07 -19.34
C THR A 246 -7.08 3.46 -18.26
N VAL A 247 -8.30 3.96 -18.12
CA VAL A 247 -9.24 3.38 -17.16
C VAL A 247 -9.57 1.92 -17.50
N ASP A 248 -9.44 1.50 -18.75
CA ASP A 248 -9.66 0.11 -19.17
C ASP A 248 -8.67 -0.89 -18.55
N ASP A 249 -7.50 -0.42 -18.11
CA ASP A 249 -6.52 -1.23 -17.40
C ASP A 249 -6.91 -1.52 -15.94
N VAL A 250 -7.93 -0.83 -15.40
CA VAL A 250 -8.34 -0.93 -13.98
C VAL A 250 -9.46 -1.95 -13.80
N SER A 251 -9.15 -3.18 -13.42
CA SER A 251 -10.14 -4.26 -13.27
C SER A 251 -10.54 -4.53 -11.81
N VAL A 252 -11.49 -5.45 -11.62
CA VAL A 252 -12.00 -5.87 -10.31
C VAL A 252 -10.91 -6.59 -9.52
N GLY A 253 -10.70 -6.20 -8.26
CA GLY A 253 -9.61 -6.67 -7.42
C GLY A 253 -8.42 -5.71 -7.38
N GLN A 254 -8.32 -4.77 -8.33
CA GLN A 254 -7.19 -3.83 -8.40
C GLN A 254 -7.23 -2.84 -7.22
N LYS A 255 -6.11 -2.72 -6.51
CA LYS A 255 -5.90 -1.67 -5.51
C LYS A 255 -5.64 -0.33 -6.22
N VAL A 256 -6.31 0.72 -5.79
CA VAL A 256 -6.22 2.04 -6.42
C VAL A 256 -6.04 3.16 -5.40
N ALA A 257 -5.29 4.18 -5.78
CA ALA A 257 -5.28 5.50 -5.16
C ALA A 257 -5.81 6.53 -6.16
N LEU A 258 -6.84 7.26 -5.78
CA LEU A 258 -7.59 8.18 -6.63
C LEU A 258 -7.37 9.61 -6.16
N LEU A 259 -7.28 10.55 -7.10
CA LEU A 259 -7.37 11.99 -6.81
C LEU A 259 -8.53 12.59 -7.56
N GLY A 260 -9.29 13.46 -6.90
CA GLY A 260 -10.48 14.03 -7.49
C GLY A 260 -11.34 14.79 -6.51
N ALA A 261 -12.65 14.75 -6.73
CA ALA A 261 -13.65 15.38 -5.88
C ALA A 261 -14.52 14.31 -5.23
N TYR A 262 -14.53 14.27 -3.90
CA TYR A 262 -15.46 13.44 -3.14
C TYR A 262 -16.77 14.21 -2.91
N SER A 263 -17.89 13.55 -3.14
CA SER A 263 -19.21 14.07 -2.80
C SER A 263 -20.07 13.01 -2.14
N GLU A 264 -21.05 13.44 -1.35
CA GLU A 264 -21.97 12.54 -0.67
C GLU A 264 -23.37 13.12 -0.78
N ASP A 265 -24.27 12.37 -1.41
CA ASP A 265 -25.68 12.76 -1.59
C ASP A 265 -26.57 11.75 -0.88
N GLU A 266 -27.41 12.23 0.03
CA GLU A 266 -28.29 11.40 0.89
C GLU A 266 -27.60 10.20 1.56
N GLY A 267 -26.29 10.31 1.88
CA GLY A 267 -25.50 9.23 2.50
C GLY A 267 -24.90 8.22 1.50
N THR A 268 -25.03 8.48 0.20
CA THR A 268 -24.38 7.70 -0.86
C THR A 268 -23.09 8.38 -1.28
N PRO A 269 -21.92 7.79 -0.97
CA PRO A 269 -20.63 8.38 -1.33
C PRO A 269 -20.33 8.18 -2.82
N SER A 270 -19.85 9.24 -3.46
CA SER A 270 -19.36 9.22 -4.84
C SER A 270 -18.04 9.97 -4.98
N PHE A 271 -17.29 9.65 -6.03
CA PHE A 271 -15.97 10.24 -6.28
C PHE A 271 -15.75 10.47 -7.77
N GLU A 272 -15.54 11.72 -8.17
CA GLU A 272 -15.18 12.05 -9.54
C GLU A 272 -13.66 12.05 -9.67
N ALA A 273 -13.10 11.00 -10.30
CA ALA A 273 -11.66 10.81 -10.43
C ALA A 273 -11.06 11.68 -11.54
N SER A 274 -10.11 12.51 -11.17
CA SER A 274 -9.21 13.22 -12.10
C SER A 274 -7.94 12.43 -12.40
N HIS A 275 -7.53 11.56 -11.47
CA HIS A 275 -6.35 10.71 -11.62
C HIS A 275 -6.58 9.38 -10.90
N ILE A 276 -6.18 8.28 -11.53
CA ILE A 276 -6.25 6.93 -10.96
C ILE A 276 -4.84 6.34 -10.96
N ARG A 277 -4.32 5.99 -9.79
CA ARG A 277 -3.07 5.25 -9.67
C ARG A 277 -3.35 3.82 -9.26
N MET A 278 -2.99 2.88 -10.13
CA MET A 278 -2.98 1.46 -9.81
C MET A 278 -1.81 1.16 -8.86
N LEU A 279 -2.12 0.57 -7.72
CA LEU A 279 -1.15 0.16 -6.71
C LEU A 279 -0.90 -1.34 -6.77
N VAL A 280 0.25 -1.79 -6.29
CA VAL A 280 0.50 -3.24 -6.15
C VAL A 280 -0.59 -3.85 -5.26
N THR A 281 -1.26 -4.86 -5.81
CA THR A 281 -2.37 -5.57 -5.17
C THR A 281 -1.85 -6.85 -4.55
N ARG A 282 -2.27 -7.09 -3.30
CA ARG A 282 -1.97 -8.29 -2.54
C ARG A 282 -3.13 -9.27 -2.63
N ILE A 283 -2.85 -10.44 -3.18
CA ILE A 283 -3.78 -11.57 -3.31
C ILE A 283 -3.26 -12.72 -2.46
N ALA A 284 -4.14 -13.41 -1.74
CA ALA A 284 -3.81 -14.58 -0.95
C ALA A 284 -4.80 -15.71 -1.26
N GLY A 285 -4.27 -16.93 -1.33
CA GLY A 285 -5.04 -18.11 -1.68
C GLY A 285 -4.22 -19.39 -1.54
N GLU A 286 -4.87 -20.52 -1.73
CA GLU A 286 -4.24 -21.83 -1.81
C GLU A 286 -4.00 -22.24 -3.26
N VAL A 287 -2.89 -22.92 -3.53
CA VAL A 287 -2.58 -23.38 -4.89
C VAL A 287 -3.53 -24.51 -5.30
N VAL A 288 -4.27 -24.34 -6.40
CA VAL A 288 -5.08 -25.42 -7.01
C VAL A 288 -4.45 -26.01 -8.26
N GLY A 289 -3.53 -25.28 -8.90
CA GLY A 289 -2.79 -25.73 -10.07
C GLY A 289 -1.54 -24.90 -10.34
N LYS A 290 -0.56 -25.50 -11.02
CA LYS A 290 0.69 -24.85 -11.40
C LYS A 290 1.15 -25.38 -12.75
N ASP A 291 1.37 -24.47 -13.68
CA ASP A 291 1.91 -24.73 -15.02
C ASP A 291 3.10 -23.80 -15.28
N GLU A 292 3.78 -23.98 -16.42
CA GLU A 292 4.90 -23.11 -16.79
C GLU A 292 4.40 -21.67 -17.04
N GLY A 293 4.76 -20.75 -16.14
CA GLY A 293 4.37 -19.34 -16.23
C GLY A 293 2.97 -19.01 -15.71
N GLU A 294 2.26 -19.98 -15.13
CA GLU A 294 0.91 -19.81 -14.59
C GLU A 294 0.78 -20.48 -13.21
N LEU A 295 0.10 -19.79 -12.31
CA LEU A 295 -0.30 -20.29 -10.99
C LEU A 295 -1.81 -20.11 -10.83
N ARG A 296 -2.52 -21.17 -10.46
CA ARG A 296 -3.98 -21.15 -10.25
C ARG A 296 -4.26 -21.24 -8.76
N LEU A 297 -5.12 -20.36 -8.26
CA LEU A 297 -5.37 -20.19 -6.82
C LEU A 297 -6.87 -20.32 -6.47
N ASP A 298 -7.16 -20.99 -5.36
CA ASP A 298 -8.40 -20.78 -4.62
C ASP A 298 -8.21 -19.58 -3.69
N LEU A 299 -8.90 -18.47 -3.97
CA LEU A 299 -8.70 -17.21 -3.30
C LEU A 299 -9.28 -17.20 -1.88
N GLU A 300 -8.46 -16.75 -0.92
CA GLU A 300 -8.93 -16.46 0.43
C GLU A 300 -9.19 -14.96 0.63
N HIS A 301 -8.27 -14.12 0.11
CA HIS A 301 -8.37 -12.66 0.26
C HIS A 301 -7.73 -11.89 -0.90
N ILE A 302 -8.38 -10.78 -1.28
CA ILE A 302 -7.78 -9.70 -2.08
C ILE A 302 -7.73 -8.46 -1.19
N GLU A 303 -6.54 -7.89 -0.98
CA GLU A 303 -6.30 -6.76 -0.07
C GLU A 303 -6.86 -6.99 1.35
N GLY A 304 -6.89 -8.26 1.80
CA GLY A 304 -7.45 -8.66 3.10
C GLY A 304 -8.98 -8.75 3.14
N ARG A 305 -9.66 -8.75 2.00
CA ARG A 305 -11.13 -8.90 1.88
C ARG A 305 -11.47 -10.23 1.21
N SER A 306 -12.53 -10.88 1.68
CA SER A 306 -13.04 -12.13 1.09
C SER A 306 -13.47 -11.93 -0.38
N PRO A 307 -13.20 -12.90 -1.27
CA PRO A 307 -13.60 -12.89 -2.68
C PRO A 307 -15.11 -12.71 -2.91
N ASP A 308 -15.95 -13.17 -1.98
CA ASP A 308 -17.42 -13.01 -2.04
C ASP A 308 -17.88 -11.54 -2.06
N ARG A 309 -16.96 -10.61 -1.75
CA ARG A 309 -17.21 -9.16 -1.81
C ARG A 309 -16.97 -8.56 -3.20
N PHE A 310 -16.42 -9.33 -4.13
CA PHE A 310 -16.05 -8.89 -5.45
C PHE A 310 -17.03 -9.44 -6.48
N ASP A 311 -17.45 -8.59 -7.41
CA ASP A 311 -18.21 -8.96 -8.59
C ASP A 311 -17.25 -9.04 -9.78
N PHE A 312 -16.81 -10.26 -10.11
CA PHE A 312 -15.86 -10.51 -11.20
C PHE A 312 -16.52 -10.50 -12.59
N SER A 313 -17.80 -10.14 -12.71
CA SER A 313 -18.47 -10.12 -14.00
C SER A 313 -17.84 -9.13 -14.99
N GLY A 314 -17.63 -9.59 -16.23
CA GLY A 314 -17.03 -8.80 -17.31
C GLY A 314 -15.52 -8.60 -17.20
N THR A 315 -14.85 -9.26 -16.26
CA THR A 315 -13.38 -9.24 -16.17
C THR A 315 -12.71 -9.96 -17.34
N GLY A 316 -13.39 -10.92 -17.96
CA GLY A 316 -12.95 -11.64 -19.15
C GLY A 316 -13.63 -11.18 -20.44
N ALA A 317 -13.10 -11.65 -21.58
CA ALA A 317 -13.66 -11.33 -22.89
C ALA A 317 -15.05 -11.96 -23.11
N THR A 318 -15.36 -13.03 -22.38
CA THR A 318 -16.68 -13.68 -22.31
C THR A 318 -17.02 -14.01 -20.86
N GLU A 319 -18.31 -14.21 -20.55
CA GLU A 319 -18.76 -14.59 -19.19
C GLU A 319 -18.10 -15.88 -18.67
N GLY A 320 -17.62 -16.76 -19.56
CA GLY A 320 -16.92 -17.99 -19.16
C GLY A 320 -15.42 -17.80 -18.91
N ASP A 321 -14.88 -16.63 -19.29
CA ASP A 321 -13.49 -16.25 -19.11
C ASP A 321 -13.32 -15.22 -17.97
N ASP A 322 -14.42 -14.82 -17.32
CA ASP A 322 -14.38 -13.98 -16.12
C ASP A 322 -13.58 -14.69 -15.01
N ALA A 323 -12.85 -13.91 -14.22
CA ALA A 323 -12.02 -14.41 -13.13
C ALA A 323 -12.86 -15.25 -12.14
N ASP A 324 -12.44 -16.50 -11.93
CA ASP A 324 -13.07 -17.42 -10.97
C ASP A 324 -12.28 -17.38 -9.66
N PRO A 325 -12.89 -16.97 -8.52
CA PRO A 325 -12.18 -16.96 -7.26
C PRO A 325 -11.72 -18.35 -6.78
N ASN A 326 -12.31 -19.45 -7.24
CA ASN A 326 -11.88 -20.81 -6.86
C ASN A 326 -10.79 -21.37 -7.80
N ASP A 327 -10.47 -20.65 -8.88
CA ASP A 327 -9.54 -21.09 -9.91
C ASP A 327 -8.85 -19.88 -10.56
N TYR A 328 -8.41 -18.94 -9.72
CA TYR A 328 -7.92 -17.63 -10.11
C TYR A 328 -6.55 -17.75 -10.77
N GLN A 329 -6.44 -17.28 -12.01
CA GLN A 329 -5.29 -17.48 -12.89
C GLN A 329 -4.31 -16.33 -12.76
N VAL A 330 -3.15 -16.63 -12.19
CA VAL A 330 -2.05 -15.69 -12.02
C VAL A 330 -0.96 -15.99 -13.04
N ASN A 331 -0.68 -15.04 -13.92
CA ASN A 331 0.50 -15.08 -14.77
C ASN A 331 1.74 -14.81 -13.92
N THR A 332 2.61 -15.81 -13.81
CA THR A 332 3.89 -15.70 -13.11
C THR A 332 5.05 -15.45 -14.07
N GLY A 333 4.81 -15.50 -15.39
CA GLY A 333 5.81 -15.29 -16.42
C GLY A 333 7.08 -16.12 -16.18
N GLY A 334 8.23 -15.45 -16.09
CA GLY A 334 9.52 -16.08 -15.82
C GLY A 334 9.93 -16.12 -14.35
N LEU A 335 9.03 -15.82 -13.41
CA LEU A 335 9.36 -15.84 -11.98
C LEU A 335 9.79 -17.25 -11.55
N ALA A 336 10.90 -17.31 -10.81
CA ALA A 336 11.32 -18.55 -10.18
C ALA A 336 10.39 -18.83 -9.00
N LEU A 337 9.42 -19.72 -9.22
CA LEU A 337 8.51 -20.14 -8.17
C LEU A 337 9.16 -21.23 -7.32
N PRO A 338 8.96 -21.22 -5.99
CA PRO A 338 9.29 -22.36 -5.15
C PRO A 338 8.51 -23.61 -5.58
N ASP A 339 8.92 -24.78 -5.07
CA ASP A 339 8.18 -26.02 -5.24
C ASP A 339 6.87 -25.94 -4.42
N LEU A 340 5.85 -25.38 -5.05
CA LEU A 340 4.51 -25.21 -4.51
C LEU A 340 3.66 -26.44 -4.85
N ASP A 341 3.24 -27.17 -3.82
CA ASP A 341 2.26 -28.25 -3.94
C ASP A 341 0.84 -27.68 -3.99
N VAL A 342 -0.12 -28.48 -4.50
CA VAL A 342 -1.54 -28.15 -4.39
C VAL A 342 -1.95 -28.10 -2.92
N GLY A 343 -2.68 -27.06 -2.53
CA GLY A 343 -3.03 -26.72 -1.15
C GLY A 343 -2.00 -25.83 -0.44
N ALA A 344 -0.87 -25.52 -1.08
CA ALA A 344 0.12 -24.61 -0.48
C ALA A 344 -0.45 -23.19 -0.33
N PRO A 345 -0.39 -22.56 0.85
CA PRO A 345 -0.84 -21.20 1.02
C PRO A 345 0.20 -20.23 0.44
N VAL A 346 -0.24 -19.37 -0.47
CA VAL A 346 0.62 -18.39 -1.13
C VAL A 346 0.08 -16.98 -1.02
N ARG A 347 0.96 -16.01 -1.24
CA ARG A 347 0.60 -14.62 -1.44
C ARG A 347 1.25 -14.10 -2.70
N VAL A 348 0.42 -13.51 -3.56
CA VAL A 348 0.84 -12.86 -4.79
C VAL A 348 0.80 -11.37 -4.58
N PHE A 349 1.84 -10.67 -5.04
CA PHE A 349 1.84 -9.23 -5.19
C PHE A 349 1.96 -8.93 -6.67
N GLY A 350 1.01 -8.17 -7.21
CA GLY A 350 0.91 -7.97 -8.65
C GLY A 350 -0.10 -6.90 -9.05
N PHE A 351 -0.38 -6.86 -10.35
CA PHE A 351 -1.42 -6.01 -10.94
C PHE A 351 -2.49 -6.89 -11.55
N VAL A 352 -3.75 -6.56 -11.33
CA VAL A 352 -4.86 -7.26 -11.95
C VAL A 352 -4.85 -6.96 -13.45
N SER A 353 -5.15 -7.96 -14.26
CA SER A 353 -5.19 -7.80 -15.72
C SER A 353 -6.31 -6.82 -16.14
N PRO A 354 -6.17 -6.13 -17.29
CA PRO A 354 -7.16 -5.16 -17.77
C PRO A 354 -8.59 -5.71 -17.80
N PHE A 355 -9.58 -4.84 -17.66
CA PHE A 355 -10.97 -5.26 -17.65
C PHE A 355 -11.38 -5.82 -19.03
N GLY A 356 -12.00 -7.00 -19.03
CA GLY A 356 -12.35 -7.74 -20.25
C GLY A 356 -11.18 -8.50 -20.89
N ALA A 357 -10.03 -8.61 -20.21
CA ALA A 357 -8.83 -9.28 -20.73
C ALA A 357 -8.47 -10.58 -20.02
N ALA A 358 -9.17 -10.96 -18.96
CA ALA A 358 -8.99 -12.27 -18.34
C ALA A 358 -9.36 -13.41 -19.31
N PRO A 359 -8.68 -14.59 -19.22
CA PRO A 359 -7.47 -14.88 -18.44
C PRO A 359 -6.15 -14.46 -19.14
N PRO A 360 -5.03 -14.25 -18.42
CA PRO A 360 -4.87 -14.38 -16.96
C PRO A 360 -5.61 -13.28 -16.19
N ASP A 361 -5.89 -13.50 -14.91
CA ASP A 361 -6.62 -12.58 -14.03
C ASP A 361 -5.69 -11.55 -13.37
N CYS A 362 -4.41 -11.90 -13.18
CA CYS A 362 -3.41 -11.06 -12.53
C CYS A 362 -2.00 -11.36 -13.05
N ASP A 363 -1.19 -10.32 -13.20
CA ASP A 363 0.23 -10.40 -13.48
C ASP A 363 1.04 -10.26 -12.19
N ALA A 364 1.72 -11.33 -11.78
CA ALA A 364 2.53 -11.35 -10.57
C ALA A 364 3.86 -10.61 -10.77
N LEU A 365 4.18 -9.72 -9.82
CA LEU A 365 5.53 -9.19 -9.63
C LEU A 365 6.36 -10.12 -8.75
N THR A 366 5.73 -10.69 -7.73
CA THR A 366 6.35 -11.66 -6.83
C THR A 366 5.32 -12.60 -6.24
N VAL A 367 5.75 -13.83 -5.95
CA VAL A 367 4.96 -14.85 -5.27
C VAL A 367 5.74 -15.28 -4.03
N ALA A 368 5.12 -15.11 -2.88
CA ALA A 368 5.65 -15.54 -1.60
C ALA A 368 4.95 -16.83 -1.16
N ASP A 369 5.77 -17.87 -0.94
CA ASP A 369 5.35 -19.13 -0.34
C ASP A 369 5.26 -18.97 1.18
N TYR A 370 4.15 -19.41 1.76
CA TYR A 370 3.94 -19.41 3.20
C TYR A 370 3.73 -20.81 3.77
N SER A 371 3.99 -21.87 3.01
CA SER A 371 3.89 -23.27 3.47
C SER A 371 4.81 -23.58 4.65
N ASN A 372 5.93 -22.83 4.78
CA ASN A 372 6.87 -22.92 5.90
C ASN A 372 6.87 -21.65 6.77
N ALA A 373 5.88 -20.77 6.62
CA ALA A 373 5.80 -19.61 7.47
C ALA A 373 5.42 -20.07 8.88
N THR A 374 6.42 -20.16 9.74
CA THR A 374 6.24 -20.51 11.16
C THR A 374 5.39 -19.42 11.80
N ALA A 375 4.10 -19.75 11.84
CA ALA A 375 2.97 -19.05 12.41
C ALA A 375 2.61 -17.65 11.85
N ARG A 376 1.32 -17.51 11.56
CA ARG A 376 0.66 -16.29 11.10
C ARG A 376 -0.26 -15.82 12.22
N LEU A 377 0.02 -14.68 12.83
CA LEU A 377 -0.91 -14.06 13.78
C LEU A 377 -2.04 -13.37 13.00
N ARG A 378 -3.20 -14.02 12.89
CA ARG A 378 -4.44 -13.39 12.41
C ARG A 378 -5.13 -12.71 13.59
N VAL A 379 -5.40 -11.41 13.47
CA VAL A 379 -6.15 -10.63 14.47
C VAL A 379 -7.44 -10.13 13.81
N GLN A 380 -8.58 -10.70 14.21
CA GLN A 380 -9.90 -10.27 13.73
C GLN A 380 -10.76 -9.78 14.90
N TRP A 381 -11.28 -8.55 14.81
CA TRP A 381 -12.22 -8.03 15.79
C TRP A 381 -13.64 -8.53 15.50
N GLU A 382 -14.25 -9.22 16.45
CA GLU A 382 -15.68 -9.47 16.39
C GLU A 382 -16.45 -8.16 16.56
N ARG A 383 -17.34 -7.88 15.60
CA ARG A 383 -18.27 -6.77 15.71
C ARG A 383 -19.32 -7.15 16.75
N THR A 384 -19.15 -6.70 17.99
CA THR A 384 -20.20 -6.85 19.00
C THR A 384 -21.44 -6.12 18.50
N SER A 385 -22.54 -6.84 18.33
CA SER A 385 -23.82 -6.28 17.94
C SER A 385 -24.21 -5.18 18.93
N GLU A 386 -24.38 -3.96 18.39
CA GLU A 386 -25.16 -2.85 18.94
C GLU A 386 -24.98 -2.57 20.45
N ALA A 387 -23.89 -1.88 20.81
CA ALA A 387 -23.85 -1.10 22.04
C ALA A 387 -24.10 0.37 21.66
N GLU A 388 -25.27 0.89 22.03
CA GLU A 388 -25.62 2.31 21.91
C GLU A 388 -24.52 3.19 22.55
N LEU A 389 -23.87 4.00 21.72
CA LEU A 389 -23.02 5.10 22.18
C LEU A 389 -23.92 6.22 22.73
N THR A 390 -24.31 6.13 24.00
CA THR A 390 -24.82 7.32 24.70
C THR A 390 -23.64 8.22 25.05
N ALA A 391 -23.50 9.32 24.31
CA ALA A 391 -22.58 10.41 24.66
C ALA A 391 -23.03 11.05 25.99
N GLY A 392 -22.27 10.82 27.05
CA GLY A 392 -22.36 11.59 28.29
C GLY A 392 -21.70 12.96 28.09
N ALA A 393 -22.50 14.01 28.17
CA ALA A 393 -22.01 15.37 28.32
C ALA A 393 -21.69 15.63 29.81
N GLU A 394 -20.46 16.05 30.09
CA GLU A 394 -20.12 17.05 31.11
C GLU A 394 -19.04 18.00 30.57
#